data_AF-A0A852PIF6-F1
#
_entry.id   AF-A0A852PIF6-F1
#
_cell.length_a   1.000
_cell.length_b   1.000
_cell.length_c   1.000
_cell.angle_alpha   90.00
_cell.angle_beta   90.00
_cell.angle_gamma   90.00
#
_symmetry.space_group_name_H-M   'P 1'
#
loop_
_entity.id
_entity.type
_entity.pdbx_description
1 polymer ?
#
loop_
_entity_poly.entity_id
_entity_poly.type
_entity_poly.pdbx_seq_one_letter_code
_entity_poly.pdbx_strand_id
1 'polypeptide(L)'
;MGENASFWESLIYAHPTCTTWKQEAEGSIYHLASILFVVGFMGGSGFFGLLYVFSLLGLGFLCSSVWAWLDVCAADIFSWNFILFTICFVQFIYVTYQVRSVAFDREFQEIYSALFQPLGISLTVYRKIVLCCDAEVITLEKEHCYAMQGKTPIDKLSLLVSGRIRVTVDGEFLHYIFPLQFLDSPEWDSLRPTEEGIFQVTLTAETDCRYVAWRRKKLYLLFAKHRFISRLFSILIGSDIAEKLYALNDRVHVGQGFRYDIRLPNFYHVALPETPPVQP
;
A
#
# COMPACT_ATOMS: atom_id res chain seq x y z
N MET A 1 0.66 72.85 -6.41
CA MET A 1 1.02 71.71 -5.53
C MET A 1 -0.05 70.66 -5.73
N GLY A 2 0.18 69.71 -6.63
CA GLY A 2 -0.73 68.58 -6.86
C GLY A 2 -0.20 67.40 -6.08
N GLU A 3 -0.96 66.93 -5.10
CA GLU A 3 -0.58 65.80 -4.25
C GLU A 3 -0.56 64.51 -5.07
N ASN A 4 0.59 63.83 -5.03
CA ASN A 4 0.75 62.47 -5.53
C ASN A 4 -0.02 61.54 -4.59
N ALA A 5 -1.32 61.37 -4.83
CA ALA A 5 -2.09 60.31 -4.18
C ALA A 5 -1.40 58.97 -4.50
N SER A 6 -1.08 58.20 -3.46
CA SER A 6 -0.35 56.96 -3.62
C SER A 6 -1.22 55.94 -4.37
N PHE A 7 -0.62 55.07 -5.19
CA PHE A 7 -1.34 53.98 -5.88
C PHE A 7 -2.24 53.17 -4.91
N TRP A 8 -1.81 53.04 -3.65
CA TRP A 8 -2.56 52.41 -2.57
C TRP A 8 -3.80 53.20 -2.13
N GLU A 9 -3.74 54.53 -2.06
CA GLU A 9 -4.92 55.35 -1.77
C GLU A 9 -5.96 55.24 -2.89
N SER A 10 -5.53 55.21 -4.16
CA SER A 10 -6.46 54.97 -5.27
C SER A 10 -7.04 53.56 -5.25
N LEU A 11 -6.28 52.55 -4.83
CA LEU A 11 -6.78 51.17 -4.76
C LEU A 11 -7.77 50.97 -3.60
N ILE A 12 -7.56 51.65 -2.48
CA ILE A 12 -8.38 51.51 -1.25
C ILE A 12 -9.60 52.43 -1.27
N TYR A 13 -9.47 53.67 -1.77
CA TYR A 13 -10.54 54.69 -1.71
C TYR A 13 -11.31 54.91 -3.01
N ALA A 14 -10.85 54.39 -4.16
CA ALA A 14 -11.59 54.54 -5.43
C ALA A 14 -12.63 53.45 -5.68
N HIS A 15 -12.94 52.61 -4.70
CA HIS A 15 -14.05 51.67 -4.82
C HIS A 15 -15.37 52.35 -4.47
N PRO A 16 -16.39 52.31 -5.36
CA PRO A 16 -17.69 52.88 -5.07
C PRO A 16 -18.25 52.16 -3.83
N THR A 17 -18.41 52.91 -2.74
CA THR A 17 -19.03 52.39 -1.52
C THR A 17 -20.49 52.09 -1.80
N CYS A 18 -20.91 50.84 -1.62
CA CYS A 18 -22.33 50.47 -1.71
C CYS A 18 -23.13 51.21 -0.64
N THR A 19 -23.86 52.25 -1.04
CA THR A 19 -24.66 53.08 -0.13
C THR A 19 -25.97 52.40 0.31
N THR A 20 -26.41 51.37 -0.41
CA THR A 20 -27.62 50.58 -0.11
C THR A 20 -27.40 49.11 -0.47
N TRP A 21 -27.90 48.22 0.39
CA TRP A 21 -27.99 46.79 0.07
C TRP A 21 -28.98 46.60 -1.08
N LYS A 22 -28.54 45.93 -2.16
CA LYS A 22 -29.43 45.56 -3.26
C LYS A 22 -30.48 44.57 -2.75
N GLN A 23 -31.75 44.85 -3.04
CA GLN A 23 -32.89 44.06 -2.58
C GLN A 23 -32.92 42.64 -3.19
N GLU A 24 -32.15 42.39 -4.25
CA GLU A 24 -31.96 41.09 -4.92
C GLU A 24 -30.59 40.45 -4.64
N ALA A 25 -29.89 40.86 -3.59
CA ALA A 25 -28.57 40.32 -3.28
C ALA A 25 -28.61 38.81 -2.95
N GLU A 26 -29.74 38.25 -2.54
CA GLU A 26 -29.86 36.81 -2.22
C GLU A 26 -30.23 35.98 -3.48
N GLY A 27 -29.41 36.09 -4.52
CA GLY A 27 -29.61 35.38 -5.79
C GLY A 27 -29.38 33.87 -5.71
N SER A 28 -29.60 33.18 -6.83
CA SER A 28 -29.39 31.72 -6.94
C SER A 28 -27.96 31.28 -6.65
N ILE A 29 -26.96 32.11 -7.01
CA ILE A 29 -25.53 31.84 -6.77
C ILE A 29 -25.21 31.86 -5.27
N TYR A 30 -25.84 32.75 -4.51
CA TYR A 30 -25.69 32.84 -3.06
C TYR A 30 -26.25 31.59 -2.36
N HIS A 31 -27.44 31.13 -2.76
CA HIS A 31 -28.01 29.89 -2.23
C HIS A 31 -27.20 28.66 -2.62
N LEU A 32 -26.67 28.59 -3.85
CA LEU A 32 -25.78 27.51 -4.27
C LEU A 32 -24.51 27.46 -3.43
N ALA A 33 -23.86 28.60 -3.21
CA ALA A 33 -22.69 28.68 -2.33
C ALA A 33 -23.01 28.21 -0.92
N SER A 34 -24.16 28.64 -0.37
CA SER A 34 -24.61 28.25 0.97
C SER A 34 -24.83 26.73 1.09
N ILE A 35 -25.47 26.10 0.09
CA ILE A 35 -25.66 24.64 0.04
C ILE A 35 -24.30 23.94 -0.03
N LEU A 36 -23.38 24.41 -0.88
CA LEU A 36 -22.04 23.85 -1.00
C LEU A 36 -21.25 23.93 0.30
N PHE A 37 -21.39 25.00 1.08
CA PHE A 37 -20.77 25.10 2.41
C PHE A 37 -21.37 24.10 3.38
N VAL A 38 -22.70 24.01 3.48
CA VAL A 38 -23.38 23.05 4.36
C VAL A 38 -22.94 21.62 4.03
N VAL A 39 -23.00 21.24 2.76
CA VAL A 39 -22.63 19.89 2.31
C VAL A 39 -21.12 19.66 2.44
N GLY A 40 -20.30 20.68 2.20
CA GLY A 40 -18.84 20.61 2.37
C GLY A 40 -18.41 20.31 3.81
N PHE A 41 -19.09 20.86 4.81
CA PHE A 41 -18.81 20.57 6.22
C PHE A 41 -19.33 19.20 6.68
N MET A 42 -20.13 18.50 5.87
CA MET A 42 -20.58 17.13 6.16
C MET A 42 -19.57 16.06 5.73
N GLY A 43 -18.35 16.44 5.35
CA GLY A 43 -17.32 15.51 4.93
C GLY A 43 -16.84 14.56 6.04
N GLY A 44 -16.50 13.33 5.65
CA GLY A 44 -15.92 12.32 6.54
C GLY A 44 -14.43 12.51 6.80
N SER A 45 -13.81 11.54 7.49
CA SER A 45 -12.37 11.53 7.78
C SER A 45 -11.56 10.80 6.70
N GLY A 46 -10.23 10.99 6.72
CA GLY A 46 -9.29 10.34 5.80
C GLY A 46 -9.06 11.09 4.48
N PHE A 47 -8.24 10.52 3.59
CA PHE A 47 -7.83 11.20 2.35
C PHE A 47 -9.00 11.52 1.41
N PHE A 48 -9.95 10.61 1.24
CA PHE A 48 -11.16 10.83 0.43
C PHE A 48 -12.10 11.86 1.07
N GLY A 49 -12.19 11.87 2.41
CA GLY A 49 -12.93 12.89 3.16
C GLY A 49 -12.33 14.28 2.95
N LEU A 50 -11.01 14.41 3.02
CA LEU A 50 -10.30 15.67 2.75
C LEU A 50 -10.52 16.15 1.31
N LEU A 51 -10.45 15.26 0.31
CA LEU A 51 -10.75 15.61 -1.08
C LEU A 51 -12.18 16.13 -1.23
N TYR A 52 -13.15 15.46 -0.60
CA TYR A 52 -14.55 15.87 -0.61
C TYR A 52 -14.73 17.28 -0.01
N VAL A 53 -14.18 17.51 1.20
CA VAL A 53 -14.27 18.79 1.90
C VAL A 53 -13.65 19.91 1.08
N PHE A 54 -12.40 19.76 0.63
CA PHE A 54 -11.71 20.82 -0.11
C PHE A 54 -12.33 21.09 -1.49
N SER A 55 -12.91 20.08 -2.14
CA SER A 55 -13.61 20.27 -3.41
C SER A 55 -14.88 21.12 -3.23
N LEU A 56 -15.73 20.74 -2.27
CA LEU A 56 -17.02 21.40 -2.06
C LEU A 56 -16.86 22.79 -1.45
N LEU A 57 -15.98 22.95 -0.45
CA LEU A 57 -15.66 24.26 0.10
C LEU A 57 -15.00 25.15 -0.96
N GLY A 58 -14.10 24.61 -1.78
CA GLY A 58 -13.51 25.35 -2.90
C GLY A 58 -14.57 25.87 -3.87
N LEU A 59 -15.51 25.01 -4.30
CA LEU A 59 -16.61 25.42 -5.16
C LEU A 59 -17.54 26.46 -4.48
N GLY A 60 -17.82 26.29 -3.18
CA GLY A 60 -18.61 27.25 -2.40
C GLY A 60 -17.96 28.64 -2.31
N PHE A 61 -16.65 28.71 -2.07
CA PHE A 61 -15.90 29.97 -2.07
C PHE A 61 -15.79 30.59 -3.45
N LEU A 62 -15.68 29.79 -4.52
CA LEU A 62 -15.73 30.28 -5.88
C LEU A 62 -17.09 30.89 -6.22
N CYS A 63 -18.19 30.21 -5.90
CA CYS A 63 -19.55 30.74 -6.07
C CYS A 63 -19.75 32.03 -5.26
N SER A 64 -19.27 32.09 -4.01
CA SER A 64 -19.33 33.29 -3.16
C SER A 64 -18.52 34.45 -3.73
N SER A 65 -17.37 34.18 -4.34
CA SER A 65 -16.54 35.19 -5.02
C SER A 65 -17.26 35.76 -6.23
N VAL A 66 -17.86 34.89 -7.07
CA VAL A 66 -18.64 35.31 -8.25
C VAL A 66 -19.84 36.16 -7.84
N TRP A 67 -20.57 35.75 -6.81
CA TRP A 67 -21.69 36.50 -6.24
C TRP A 67 -21.26 37.89 -5.72
N ALA A 68 -20.17 37.96 -4.95
CA ALA A 68 -19.66 39.22 -4.41
C ALA A 68 -19.23 40.21 -5.51
N TRP A 69 -18.72 39.69 -6.63
CA TRP A 69 -18.30 40.50 -7.78
C TRP A 69 -19.48 40.99 -8.63
N LEU A 70 -20.45 40.12 -8.93
CA LEU A 70 -21.54 40.42 -9.86
C LEU A 70 -22.71 41.16 -9.19
N ASP A 71 -23.08 40.77 -7.98
CA ASP A 71 -24.32 41.22 -7.35
C ASP A 71 -24.09 42.35 -6.34
N VAL A 72 -23.07 42.21 -5.49
CA VAL A 72 -22.80 43.12 -4.35
C VAL A 72 -21.73 44.17 -4.68
N CYS A 73 -20.90 43.96 -5.71
CA CYS A 73 -19.75 44.80 -6.05
C CYS A 73 -18.83 45.09 -4.84
N ALA A 74 -18.70 44.12 -3.93
CA ALA A 74 -17.94 44.25 -2.69
C ALA A 74 -16.58 43.57 -2.83
N ALA A 75 -15.54 44.37 -3.07
CA ALA A 75 -14.19 43.89 -3.35
C ALA A 75 -13.53 43.20 -2.15
N ASP A 76 -13.89 43.60 -0.93
CA ASP A 76 -13.46 42.98 0.33
C ASP A 76 -14.02 41.55 0.46
N ILE A 77 -15.33 41.37 0.23
CA ILE A 77 -15.99 40.07 0.25
C ILE A 77 -15.43 39.18 -0.86
N PHE A 78 -15.25 39.72 -2.07
CA PHE A 78 -14.61 39.02 -3.18
C PHE A 78 -13.21 38.52 -2.80
N SER A 79 -12.35 39.42 -2.32
CA SER A 79 -10.94 39.13 -2.05
C SER A 79 -10.80 38.03 -1.00
N TRP A 80 -11.58 38.11 0.08
CA TRP A 80 -11.54 37.11 1.15
C TRP A 80 -11.98 35.72 0.67
N ASN A 81 -13.09 35.64 -0.05
CA ASN A 81 -13.57 34.36 -0.60
C ASN A 81 -12.61 33.77 -1.63
N PHE A 82 -11.99 34.61 -2.46
CA PHE A 82 -11.04 34.16 -3.47
C PHE A 82 -9.74 33.61 -2.86
N ILE A 83 -9.25 34.22 -1.77
CA ILE A 83 -8.11 33.68 -1.01
C ILE A 83 -8.46 32.31 -0.43
N LEU A 84 -9.64 32.16 0.16
CA LEU A 84 -10.11 30.89 0.71
C LEU A 84 -10.26 29.80 -0.37
N PHE A 85 -10.79 30.16 -1.55
CA PHE A 85 -10.81 29.28 -2.72
C PHE A 85 -9.41 28.81 -3.09
N THR A 86 -8.45 29.74 -3.17
CA THR A 86 -7.05 29.42 -3.51
C THR A 86 -6.44 28.45 -2.50
N ILE A 87 -6.68 28.67 -1.21
CA ILE A 87 -6.22 27.76 -0.14
C ILE A 87 -6.86 26.38 -0.32
N CYS A 88 -8.17 26.28 -0.51
CA CYS A 88 -8.86 25.01 -0.75
C CYS A 88 -8.33 24.31 -2.01
N PHE A 89 -8.05 25.04 -3.08
CA PHE A 89 -7.52 24.49 -4.32
C PHE A 89 -6.11 23.93 -4.16
N VAL A 90 -5.21 24.65 -3.47
CA VAL A 90 -3.86 24.17 -3.16
C VAL A 90 -3.93 22.91 -2.27
N GLN A 91 -4.80 22.90 -1.27
CA GLN A 91 -5.00 21.72 -0.42
C GLN A 91 -5.56 20.54 -1.21
N PHE A 92 -6.53 20.78 -2.10
CA PHE A 92 -7.06 19.76 -3.00
C PHE A 92 -5.96 19.16 -3.88
N ILE A 93 -5.11 19.98 -4.50
CA ILE A 93 -3.96 19.52 -5.29
C ILE A 93 -3.00 18.71 -4.42
N TYR A 94 -2.66 19.20 -3.23
CA TYR A 94 -1.74 18.52 -2.32
C TYR A 94 -2.27 17.14 -1.89
N VAL A 95 -3.54 17.06 -1.49
CA VAL A 95 -4.19 15.79 -1.11
C VAL A 95 -4.31 14.87 -2.32
N THR A 96 -4.67 15.39 -3.49
CA THR A 96 -4.74 14.59 -4.74
C THR A 96 -3.38 14.05 -5.13
N TYR A 97 -2.32 14.85 -4.94
CA TYR A 97 -0.95 14.38 -5.14
C TYR A 97 -0.59 13.28 -4.16
N GLN A 98 -0.90 13.44 -2.86
CA GLN A 98 -0.72 12.38 -1.86
C GLN A 98 -1.47 11.11 -2.26
N VAL A 99 -2.74 11.20 -2.62
CA VAL A 99 -3.58 10.05 -3.05
C VAL A 99 -3.02 9.41 -4.32
N ARG A 100 -2.71 10.18 -5.37
CA ARG A 100 -2.14 9.67 -6.62
C ARG A 100 -0.79 9.02 -6.41
N SER A 101 0.02 9.59 -5.53
CA SER A 101 1.33 9.04 -5.18
C SER A 101 1.23 7.76 -4.33
N VAL A 102 0.03 7.44 -3.83
CA VAL A 102 -0.36 6.21 -3.13
C VAL A 102 -1.30 5.35 -4.00
N ALA A 103 -1.62 5.77 -5.23
CA ALA A 103 -2.39 4.97 -6.17
C ALA A 103 -1.48 3.87 -6.71
N PHE A 104 -1.41 2.77 -5.96
CA PHE A 104 -0.70 1.59 -6.39
C PHE A 104 -1.42 0.90 -7.55
N ASP A 105 -0.67 0.18 -8.38
CA ASP A 105 -1.27 -0.74 -9.35
C ASP A 105 -2.21 -1.71 -8.63
N ARG A 106 -3.22 -2.20 -9.37
CA ARG A 106 -4.28 -3.08 -8.85
C ARG A 106 -3.72 -4.24 -8.02
N GLU A 107 -2.61 -4.82 -8.45
CA GLU A 107 -1.96 -5.95 -7.77
C GLU A 107 -1.41 -5.59 -6.38
N PHE A 108 -0.79 -4.42 -6.25
CA PHE A 108 -0.34 -3.92 -4.94
C PHE A 108 -1.53 -3.51 -4.06
N GLN A 109 -2.64 -3.04 -4.64
CA GLN A 109 -3.87 -2.81 -3.87
C GLN A 109 -4.46 -4.11 -3.32
N GLU A 110 -4.46 -5.19 -4.11
CA GLU A 110 -4.88 -6.53 -3.68
C GLU A 110 -3.98 -7.08 -2.57
N ILE A 111 -2.65 -6.96 -2.71
CA ILE A 111 -1.69 -7.33 -1.66
C ILE A 111 -1.96 -6.51 -0.38
N TYR A 112 -2.18 -5.21 -0.50
CA TYR A 112 -2.45 -4.35 0.65
C TYR A 112 -3.73 -4.76 1.37
N SER A 113 -4.83 -4.92 0.65
CA SER A 113 -6.13 -5.22 1.26
C SER A 113 -6.18 -6.60 1.91
N ALA A 114 -5.47 -7.59 1.34
CA ALA A 114 -5.46 -8.95 1.84
C ALA A 114 -4.44 -9.19 2.96
N LEU A 115 -3.21 -8.65 2.86
CA LEU A 115 -2.12 -8.97 3.79
C LEU A 115 -1.87 -7.85 4.82
N PHE A 116 -1.84 -6.59 4.38
CA PHE A 116 -1.33 -5.48 5.21
C PHE A 116 -2.45 -4.72 5.95
N GLN A 117 -3.62 -4.58 5.32
CA GLN A 117 -4.77 -3.89 5.89
C GLN A 117 -5.33 -4.61 7.14
N PRO A 118 -5.48 -5.96 7.17
CA PRO A 118 -5.94 -6.66 8.38
C PRO A 118 -4.97 -6.54 9.55
N LEU A 119 -3.68 -6.31 9.27
CA LEU A 119 -2.64 -6.07 10.27
C LEU A 119 -2.58 -4.61 10.73
N GLY A 120 -3.48 -3.74 10.25
CA GLY A 120 -3.55 -2.32 10.61
C GLY A 120 -2.37 -1.49 10.08
N ILE A 121 -1.71 -1.94 9.01
CA ILE A 121 -0.55 -1.24 8.46
C ILE A 121 -1.01 -0.03 7.66
N SER A 122 -0.47 1.14 7.99
CA SER A 122 -0.78 2.37 7.25
C SER A 122 -0.24 2.34 5.81
N LEU A 123 -0.97 2.99 4.89
CA LEU A 123 -0.57 3.17 3.49
C LEU A 123 0.82 3.81 3.34
N THR A 124 1.22 4.69 4.27
CA THR A 124 2.54 5.34 4.23
C THR A 124 3.69 4.36 4.50
N VAL A 125 3.47 3.37 5.37
CA VAL A 125 4.44 2.28 5.60
C VAL A 125 4.45 1.33 4.41
N TYR A 126 3.27 0.92 3.94
CA TYR A 126 3.15 0.04 2.77
C TYR A 126 3.85 0.63 1.54
N ARG A 127 3.73 1.94 1.31
CA ARG A 127 4.44 2.64 0.24
C ARG A 127 5.96 2.46 0.30
N LYS A 128 6.55 2.48 1.50
CA LYS A 128 8.00 2.25 1.65
C LYS A 128 8.39 0.83 1.26
N ILE A 129 7.52 -0.14 1.52
CA ILE A 129 7.71 -1.55 1.14
C ILE A 129 7.62 -1.68 -0.39
N VAL A 130 6.62 -1.08 -1.02
CA VAL A 130 6.45 -1.11 -2.48
C VAL A 130 7.60 -0.40 -3.21
N LEU A 131 8.04 0.77 -2.71
CA LEU A 131 9.21 1.45 -3.28
C LEU A 131 10.51 0.64 -3.15
N CYS A 132 10.59 -0.27 -2.18
CA CYS A 132 11.75 -1.14 -2.00
C CYS A 132 11.84 -2.27 -3.04
N CYS A 133 10.71 -2.66 -3.66
CA CYS A 133 10.68 -3.57 -4.81
C CYS A 133 10.55 -2.83 -6.14
N ASP A 134 10.98 -1.55 -6.19
CA ASP A 134 10.94 -0.72 -7.40
C ASP A 134 9.52 -0.56 -8.00
N ALA A 135 8.47 -0.85 -7.22
CA ALA A 135 7.06 -0.87 -7.63
C ALA A 135 6.80 -1.73 -8.88
N GLU A 136 7.59 -2.78 -9.09
CA GLU A 136 7.51 -3.64 -10.27
C GLU A 136 6.84 -4.98 -9.94
N VAL A 137 5.96 -5.44 -10.85
CA VAL A 137 5.38 -6.78 -10.81
C VAL A 137 5.93 -7.59 -11.97
N ILE A 138 6.56 -8.71 -11.65
CA ILE A 138 7.25 -9.58 -12.61
C ILE A 138 6.30 -10.68 -13.07
N THR A 139 6.28 -10.95 -14.38
CA THR A 139 5.53 -12.06 -14.97
C THR A 139 6.42 -13.30 -15.12
N LEU A 140 5.87 -14.47 -14.81
CA LEU A 140 6.50 -15.77 -15.01
C LEU A 140 5.54 -16.64 -15.80
N GLU A 141 5.90 -16.95 -17.03
CA GLU A 141 5.08 -17.76 -17.93
C GLU A 141 4.99 -19.21 -17.45
N LYS A 142 3.90 -19.90 -17.83
CA LYS A 142 3.73 -21.33 -17.57
C LYS A 142 4.96 -22.16 -17.98
N GLU A 143 5.26 -23.19 -17.19
CA GLU A 143 6.43 -24.09 -17.26
C GLU A 143 7.80 -23.43 -17.06
N HIS A 144 7.88 -22.11 -16.90
CA HIS A 144 9.15 -21.46 -16.58
C HIS A 144 9.52 -21.63 -15.10
N CYS A 145 10.82 -21.68 -14.83
CA CYS A 145 11.34 -21.83 -13.46
C CYS A 145 11.60 -20.45 -12.85
N TYR A 146 11.05 -20.21 -11.67
CA TYR A 146 11.46 -19.12 -10.80
C TYR A 146 12.87 -19.36 -10.24
N ALA A 147 13.10 -20.59 -9.79
CA ALA A 147 14.39 -21.04 -9.27
C ALA A 147 14.62 -22.52 -9.65
N MET A 148 15.88 -22.86 -9.90
CA MET A 148 16.34 -24.22 -10.15
C MET A 148 17.25 -24.68 -9.02
N GLN A 149 16.99 -25.89 -8.54
CA GLN A 149 17.78 -26.56 -7.50
C GLN A 149 19.27 -26.60 -7.88
N GLY A 150 20.13 -26.22 -6.94
CA GLY A 150 21.58 -26.22 -7.07
C GLY A 150 22.14 -25.18 -8.05
N LYS A 151 21.31 -24.32 -8.64
CA LYS A 151 21.72 -23.36 -9.67
C LYS A 151 21.38 -21.92 -9.32
N THR A 152 20.15 -21.66 -8.87
CA THR A 152 19.70 -20.30 -8.60
C THR A 152 20.23 -19.81 -7.26
N PRO A 153 20.89 -18.64 -7.18
CA PRO A 153 21.30 -18.05 -5.92
C PRO A 153 20.12 -17.44 -5.16
N ILE A 154 20.22 -17.39 -3.84
CA ILE A 154 19.22 -16.79 -2.95
C ILE A 154 19.56 -15.31 -2.72
N ASP A 155 19.03 -14.43 -3.57
CA ASP A 155 19.37 -13.00 -3.59
C ASP A 155 18.17 -12.04 -3.43
N LYS A 156 16.97 -12.58 -3.31
CA LYS A 156 15.70 -11.85 -3.20
C LYS A 156 14.72 -12.57 -2.28
N LEU A 157 13.67 -11.86 -1.90
CA LEU A 157 12.46 -12.39 -1.27
C LEU A 157 11.30 -12.03 -2.19
N SER A 158 10.44 -12.98 -2.54
CA SER A 158 9.36 -12.79 -3.50
C SER A 158 8.02 -13.26 -2.96
N LEU A 159 6.96 -12.53 -3.30
CA LEU A 159 5.58 -12.83 -2.93
C LEU A 159 4.75 -13.07 -4.19
N LEU A 160 4.04 -14.19 -4.24
CA LEU A 160 3.18 -14.54 -5.37
C LEU A 160 1.90 -13.70 -5.32
N VAL A 161 1.57 -13.02 -6.42
CA VAL A 161 0.35 -12.21 -6.55
C VAL A 161 -0.76 -13.01 -7.21
N SER A 162 -0.43 -13.74 -8.27
CA SER A 162 -1.40 -14.57 -9.01
C SER A 162 -0.72 -15.80 -9.62
N GLY A 163 -1.54 -16.80 -9.92
CA GLY A 163 -1.09 -18.08 -10.48
C GLY A 163 -0.77 -19.13 -9.41
N ARG A 164 -0.07 -20.18 -9.81
CA ARG A 164 0.32 -21.30 -8.95
C ARG A 164 1.72 -21.80 -9.30
N ILE A 165 2.56 -21.95 -8.27
CA ILE A 165 3.92 -22.48 -8.40
C ILE A 165 3.96 -23.90 -7.84
N ARG A 166 4.57 -24.81 -8.60
CA ARG A 166 4.88 -26.18 -8.19
C ARG A 166 6.30 -26.23 -7.64
N VAL A 167 6.46 -26.81 -6.44
CA VAL A 167 7.77 -27.00 -5.81
C VAL A 167 8.18 -28.46 -5.92
N THR A 168 9.41 -28.72 -6.37
CA THR A 168 9.98 -30.06 -6.49
C THR A 168 11.40 -30.15 -5.89
N VAL A 169 11.77 -31.33 -5.38
CA VAL A 169 13.15 -31.69 -4.98
C VAL A 169 13.54 -32.92 -5.76
N ASP A 170 14.67 -32.88 -6.47
CA ASP A 170 15.17 -34.03 -7.25
C ASP A 170 14.12 -34.63 -8.22
N GLY A 171 13.19 -33.80 -8.69
CA GLY A 171 12.07 -34.20 -9.56
C GLY A 171 10.79 -34.63 -8.84
N GLU A 172 10.87 -34.92 -7.54
CA GLU A 172 9.71 -35.30 -6.72
C GLU A 172 8.89 -34.08 -6.29
N PHE A 173 7.56 -34.18 -6.34
CA PHE A 173 6.66 -33.11 -5.96
C PHE A 173 6.56 -32.94 -4.45
N LEU A 174 6.73 -31.71 -3.98
CA LEU A 174 6.57 -31.34 -2.57
C LEU A 174 5.17 -30.77 -2.29
N HIS A 175 4.93 -29.55 -2.78
CA HIS A 175 3.71 -28.80 -2.53
C HIS A 175 3.51 -27.71 -3.60
N TYR A 176 2.32 -27.12 -3.60
CA TYR A 176 2.02 -25.91 -4.37
C TYR A 176 2.16 -24.67 -3.49
N ILE A 177 2.63 -23.59 -4.09
CA ILE A 177 2.58 -22.24 -3.51
C ILE A 177 1.47 -21.47 -4.22
N PHE A 178 0.60 -20.85 -3.42
CA PHE A 178 -0.59 -20.14 -3.87
C PHE A 178 -0.45 -18.63 -3.75
N PRO A 179 -1.36 -17.84 -4.37
CA PRO A 179 -1.34 -16.38 -4.25
C PRO A 179 -1.30 -15.92 -2.80
N LEU A 180 -0.61 -14.80 -2.55
CA LEU A 180 -0.34 -14.20 -1.25
C LEU A 180 0.61 -15.00 -0.33
N GLN A 181 1.25 -16.04 -0.85
CA GLN A 181 2.34 -16.75 -0.17
C GLN A 181 3.71 -16.35 -0.72
N PHE A 182 4.72 -16.40 0.13
CA PHE A 182 6.09 -16.16 -0.31
C PHE A 182 6.60 -17.33 -1.16
N LEU A 183 7.45 -17.06 -2.14
CA LEU A 183 8.06 -18.10 -2.96
C LEU A 183 9.25 -18.73 -2.22
N ASP A 184 10.05 -17.91 -1.56
CA ASP A 184 11.40 -18.21 -1.08
C ASP A 184 11.61 -17.83 0.40
N SER A 185 10.54 -17.85 1.19
CA SER A 185 10.61 -17.58 2.64
C SER A 185 11.49 -18.55 3.42
N PRO A 186 11.51 -19.89 3.19
CA PRO A 186 12.44 -20.78 3.89
C PRO A 186 13.90 -20.51 3.50
N GLU A 187 14.16 -20.30 2.21
CA GLU A 187 15.49 -19.98 1.69
C GLU A 187 15.99 -18.65 2.27
N TRP A 188 15.11 -17.66 2.36
CA TRP A 188 15.42 -16.36 2.92
C TRP A 188 15.84 -16.43 4.38
N ASP A 189 15.06 -17.15 5.21
CA ASP A 189 15.24 -17.24 6.66
C ASP A 189 16.41 -18.17 7.04
N SER A 190 16.72 -19.16 6.21
CA SER A 190 17.84 -20.07 6.43
C SER A 190 19.22 -19.40 6.35
N LEU A 191 19.33 -18.29 5.61
CA LEU A 191 20.60 -17.60 5.39
C LEU A 191 20.78 -16.41 6.32
N ARG A 192 21.99 -16.23 6.82
CA ARG A 192 22.40 -14.97 7.47
C ARG A 192 22.49 -13.84 6.45
N PRO A 193 22.42 -12.56 6.85
CA PRO A 193 22.47 -11.43 5.91
C PRO A 193 23.75 -11.36 5.05
N THR A 194 24.87 -11.88 5.55
CA THR A 194 26.17 -11.90 4.86
C THR A 194 26.47 -13.22 4.14
N GLU A 195 25.57 -14.19 4.26
CA GLU A 195 25.76 -15.54 3.74
C GLU A 195 25.11 -15.66 2.36
N GLU A 196 25.81 -16.33 1.46
CA GLU A 196 25.30 -16.68 0.14
C GLU A 196 24.81 -18.13 0.18
N GLY A 197 23.72 -18.39 -0.53
CA GLY A 197 23.17 -19.73 -0.64
C GLY A 197 22.54 -19.96 -2.00
N ILE A 198 22.27 -21.21 -2.29
CA ILE A 198 21.61 -21.66 -3.51
C ILE A 198 20.31 -22.37 -3.16
N PHE A 199 19.32 -22.24 -4.04
CA PHE A 199 18.04 -22.93 -3.87
C PHE A 199 18.25 -24.44 -3.81
N GLN A 200 17.63 -25.07 -2.82
CA GLN A 200 17.64 -26.54 -2.64
C GLN A 200 16.44 -27.22 -3.31
N VAL A 201 15.52 -26.42 -3.85
CA VAL A 201 14.29 -26.86 -4.50
C VAL A 201 14.16 -26.18 -5.86
N THR A 202 13.41 -26.80 -6.76
CA THR A 202 13.02 -26.19 -8.04
C THR A 202 11.59 -25.66 -7.92
N LEU A 203 11.40 -24.39 -8.31
CA LEU A 203 10.10 -23.72 -8.32
C LEU A 203 9.70 -23.48 -9.77
N THR A 204 8.66 -24.17 -10.23
CA THR A 204 8.17 -24.10 -11.61
C THR A 204 6.76 -23.52 -11.64
N ALA A 205 6.52 -22.57 -12.55
CA ALA A 205 5.18 -22.04 -12.78
C ALA A 205 4.28 -23.07 -13.44
N GLU A 206 3.19 -23.43 -12.78
CA GLU A 206 2.21 -24.36 -13.36
C GLU A 206 1.12 -23.63 -14.16
N THR A 207 0.91 -22.36 -13.86
CA THR A 207 0.10 -21.41 -14.64
C THR A 207 0.93 -20.18 -14.93
N ASP A 208 0.42 -19.26 -15.75
CA ASP A 208 0.99 -17.92 -15.80
C ASP A 208 0.88 -17.28 -14.41
N CYS A 209 2.02 -16.78 -13.92
CA CYS A 209 2.18 -16.27 -12.57
C CYS A 209 2.64 -14.82 -12.60
N ARG A 210 2.25 -14.06 -11.59
CA ARG A 210 2.76 -12.71 -11.33
C ARG A 210 3.23 -12.62 -9.91
N TYR A 211 4.39 -12.01 -9.68
CA TYR A 211 5.00 -11.92 -8.35
C TYR A 211 5.73 -10.60 -8.17
N VAL A 212 5.88 -10.19 -6.91
CA VAL A 212 6.71 -9.03 -6.52
C VAL A 212 7.97 -9.54 -5.85
N ALA A 213 9.10 -8.86 -6.06
CA ALA A 213 10.38 -9.30 -5.53
C ALA A 213 11.17 -8.15 -4.89
N TRP A 214 11.65 -8.37 -3.67
CA TRP A 214 12.53 -7.47 -2.96
C TRP A 214 13.96 -8.01 -2.99
N ARG A 215 14.88 -7.25 -3.60
CA ARG A 215 16.31 -7.60 -3.55
C ARG A 215 16.79 -7.62 -2.09
N ARG A 216 17.52 -8.68 -1.72
CA ARG A 216 17.95 -8.94 -0.34
C ARG A 216 18.66 -7.77 0.30
N LYS A 217 19.64 -7.19 -0.40
CA LYS A 217 20.42 -6.04 0.08
C LYS A 217 19.53 -4.79 0.32
N LYS A 218 18.60 -4.49 -0.60
CA LYS A 218 17.68 -3.35 -0.46
C LYS A 218 16.72 -3.56 0.72
N LEU A 219 16.21 -4.77 0.89
CA LEU A 219 15.26 -5.10 1.94
C LEU A 219 15.90 -5.04 3.34
N TYR A 220 17.13 -5.55 3.50
CA TYR A 220 17.86 -5.41 4.77
C TYR A 220 18.20 -3.96 5.11
N LEU A 221 18.51 -3.11 4.11
CA LEU A 221 18.68 -1.67 4.34
C LEU A 221 17.37 -1.02 4.82
N LEU A 222 16.22 -1.43 4.27
CA LEU A 222 14.91 -0.97 4.73
C LEU A 222 14.64 -1.41 6.19
N PHE A 223 14.99 -2.65 6.54
CA PHE A 223 14.85 -3.16 7.90
C PHE A 223 15.73 -2.41 8.90
N ALA A 224 16.98 -2.11 8.54
CA ALA A 224 17.88 -1.31 9.36
C ALA A 224 17.34 0.11 9.61
N LYS A 225 16.71 0.71 8.60
CA LYS A 225 16.09 2.04 8.70
C LYS A 225 14.77 2.04 9.48
N HIS A 226 14.00 0.97 9.40
CA HIS A 226 12.64 0.89 9.93
C HIS A 226 12.39 -0.41 10.70
N ARG A 227 12.65 -0.39 12.01
CA ARG A 227 12.45 -1.53 12.92
C ARG A 227 11.02 -2.10 12.89
N PHE A 228 10.02 -1.25 12.68
CA PHE A 228 8.63 -1.69 12.54
C PHE A 228 8.44 -2.61 11.33
N ILE A 229 8.98 -2.23 10.16
CA ILE A 229 8.90 -3.03 8.93
C ILE A 229 9.67 -4.34 9.10
N SER A 230 10.83 -4.32 9.77
CA SER A 230 11.59 -5.53 10.08
C SER A 230 10.77 -6.54 10.90
N ARG A 231 10.09 -6.08 11.97
CA ARG A 231 9.22 -6.95 12.77
C ARG A 231 8.04 -7.49 11.97
N LEU A 232 7.41 -6.63 11.17
CA LEU A 232 6.30 -7.01 10.29
C LEU A 232 6.70 -8.15 9.36
N PHE A 233 7.82 -8.00 8.63
CA PHE A 233 8.32 -9.05 7.75
C PHE A 233 8.72 -10.32 8.50
N SER A 234 9.29 -10.21 9.71
CA SER A 234 9.63 -11.40 10.51
C SER A 234 8.39 -12.23 10.86
N ILE A 235 7.27 -11.56 11.17
CA ILE A 235 5.98 -12.22 11.45
C ILE A 235 5.42 -12.85 10.17
N LEU A 236 5.40 -12.11 9.06
CA LEU A 236 4.87 -12.58 7.79
C LEU A 236 5.65 -13.81 7.26
N ILE A 237 6.97 -13.74 7.26
CA ILE A 237 7.86 -14.83 6.84
C ILE A 237 7.68 -16.04 7.76
N GLY A 238 7.67 -15.83 9.10
CA GLY A 238 7.47 -16.92 10.05
C GLY A 238 6.12 -17.61 9.90
N SER A 239 5.05 -16.85 9.65
CA SER A 239 3.71 -17.40 9.39
C SER A 239 3.69 -18.26 8.12
N ASP A 240 4.27 -17.76 7.04
CA ASP A 240 4.33 -18.47 5.75
C ASP A 240 5.17 -19.76 5.85
N ILE A 241 6.32 -19.71 6.54
CA ILE A 241 7.13 -20.92 6.80
C ILE A 241 6.32 -21.95 7.60
N ALA A 242 5.59 -21.53 8.64
CA ALA A 242 4.77 -22.43 9.44
C ALA A 242 3.69 -23.11 8.57
N GLU A 243 2.98 -22.35 7.73
CA GLU A 243 1.99 -22.90 6.78
C GLU A 243 2.60 -23.94 5.83
N LYS A 244 3.77 -23.64 5.25
CA LYS A 244 4.49 -24.57 4.37
C LYS A 244 4.92 -25.85 5.09
N LEU A 245 5.40 -25.74 6.33
CA LEU A 245 5.75 -26.90 7.16
C LEU A 245 4.53 -27.77 7.46
N TYR A 246 3.38 -27.17 7.77
CA TYR A 246 2.14 -27.92 7.96
C TYR A 246 1.68 -28.60 6.65
N ALA A 247 1.76 -27.91 5.51
CA ALA A 247 1.39 -28.49 4.22
C ALA A 247 2.28 -29.69 3.82
N LEU A 248 3.59 -29.63 4.11
CA LEU A 248 4.51 -30.74 3.91
C LEU A 248 4.20 -31.91 4.86
N ASN A 249 3.93 -31.59 6.13
CA ASN A 249 3.62 -32.59 7.13
C ASN A 249 2.38 -33.41 6.77
N ASP A 250 1.31 -32.77 6.30
CA ASP A 250 0.07 -33.45 5.88
C ASP A 250 0.31 -34.45 4.73
N ARG A 251 1.39 -34.30 3.94
CA ARG A 251 1.77 -35.26 2.90
C ARG A 251 2.51 -36.48 3.44
N VAL A 252 3.39 -36.31 4.43
CA VAL A 252 4.11 -37.42 5.08
C VAL A 252 3.13 -38.41 5.73
N HIS A 253 1.99 -37.91 6.20
CA HIS A 253 0.91 -38.72 6.77
C HIS A 253 0.34 -39.76 5.82
N VAL A 254 0.22 -39.41 4.53
CA VAL A 254 -0.33 -40.30 3.51
C VAL A 254 0.57 -41.52 3.28
N GLY A 255 1.88 -41.38 3.52
CA GLY A 255 2.85 -42.45 3.32
C GLY A 255 3.06 -43.39 4.51
N GLN A 256 2.98 -42.90 5.76
CA GLN A 256 3.33 -43.68 6.95
C GLN A 256 2.24 -43.77 8.04
N GLY A 257 1.07 -43.15 7.84
CA GLY A 257 -0.05 -43.22 8.80
C GLY A 257 0.14 -42.44 10.11
N PHE A 258 1.32 -41.84 10.35
CA PHE A 258 1.64 -41.10 11.58
C PHE A 258 1.57 -39.58 11.43
N ARG A 259 0.55 -39.01 12.07
CA ARG A 259 0.54 -37.91 13.08
C ARG A 259 1.79 -37.09 13.44
N TYR A 260 2.76 -36.70 12.61
CA TYR A 260 3.90 -35.90 13.14
C TYR A 260 3.42 -34.52 13.63
N ASP A 261 3.47 -34.27 14.94
CA ASP A 261 3.27 -32.95 15.55
C ASP A 261 4.63 -32.27 15.60
N ILE A 262 4.85 -31.37 14.63
CA ILE A 262 6.09 -30.60 14.48
C ILE A 262 6.42 -29.74 15.72
N ARG A 263 5.48 -29.54 16.65
CA ARG A 263 5.71 -28.84 17.92
C ARG A 263 6.37 -29.75 18.98
N LEU A 264 6.33 -31.07 18.78
CA LEU A 264 6.78 -32.09 19.73
C LEU A 264 7.79 -33.07 19.10
N PRO A 265 8.92 -32.59 18.51
CA PRO A 265 9.84 -33.44 17.77
C PRO A 265 10.43 -34.60 18.60
N ASN A 266 10.62 -34.40 19.90
CA ASN A 266 11.22 -35.42 20.79
C ASN A 266 10.29 -36.61 21.11
N PHE A 267 8.99 -36.54 20.85
CA PHE A 267 8.06 -37.63 21.19
C PHE A 267 8.13 -38.81 20.21
N TYR A 268 8.66 -38.61 19.00
CA TYR A 268 8.66 -39.63 17.95
C TYR A 268 9.85 -40.59 18.04
N HIS A 269 10.97 -40.18 18.66
CA HIS A 269 12.11 -41.08 18.90
C HIS A 269 11.77 -42.25 19.83
N VAL A 270 10.72 -42.11 20.66
CA VAL A 270 10.29 -43.14 21.63
C VAL A 270 9.29 -44.13 21.04
N ALA A 271 8.66 -43.80 19.90
CA ALA A 271 7.58 -44.59 19.29
C ALA A 271 8.05 -45.51 18.15
N LEU A 272 9.32 -45.44 17.75
CA LEU A 272 9.92 -46.41 16.81
C LEU A 272 10.16 -47.73 17.55
N PRO A 273 9.65 -48.88 17.08
CA PRO A 273 10.00 -50.16 17.67
C PRO A 273 11.51 -50.36 17.52
N GLU A 274 12.21 -50.60 18.63
CA GLU A 274 13.62 -51.00 18.58
C GLU A 274 13.75 -52.23 17.67
N THR A 275 14.46 -52.07 16.56
CA THR A 275 14.90 -53.21 15.76
C THR A 275 15.72 -54.12 16.67
N PRO A 276 15.35 -55.41 16.84
CA PRO A 276 16.09 -56.29 17.72
C PRO A 276 17.54 -56.41 17.22
N PRO A 277 18.52 -56.45 18.13
CA PRO A 277 19.92 -56.55 17.76
C PRO A 277 20.15 -57.83 16.96
N VAL A 278 20.76 -57.69 15.79
CA VAL A 278 21.29 -58.83 15.03
C VAL A 278 22.33 -59.51 15.93
N GLN A 279 22.02 -60.71 16.40
CA GLN A 279 22.96 -61.54 17.14
C GLN A 279 24.09 -61.99 16.20
N PRO A 280 25.33 -62.12 16.72
CA PRO A 280 26.55 -62.33 15.93
C PRO A 280 26.58 -63.66 15.16
#